data_AF-A0A7K1LQY8-F1
#
_entry.id   AF-A0A7K1LQY8-F1
#
_cell.length_a   1.000
_cell.length_b   1.000
_cell.length_c   1.000
_cell.angle_alpha   90.00
_cell.angle_beta   90.00
_cell.angle_gamma   90.00
#
_symmetry.space_group_name_H-M   'P 1'
#
loop_
_entity.id
_entity.type
_entity.pdbx_description
1 polymer ?
#
loop_
_entity_poly.entity_id
_entity_poly.type
_entity_poly.pdbx_seq_one_letter_code
_entity_poly.pdbx_strand_id
1 'polypeptide(L)' 'MKIFMKILGIAILIAIGVGFYFRLNDDVLTGDRIIGIAVLTSAFILMPVFLYVRWKGKRLKDYTLSEENLKKMRDKGID' A
#
# COMPACT_ATOMS: atom_id res chain seq x y z
N MET A 1 14.04 -2.44 1.02
CA MET A 1 12.57 -2.53 1.14
C MET A 1 11.79 -1.58 0.22
N LYS A 2 12.17 -0.29 0.09
CA LYS A 2 11.47 0.64 -0.83
C LYS A 2 11.50 0.16 -2.30
N ILE A 3 12.60 -0.44 -2.74
CA ILE A 3 12.73 -0.96 -4.12
C ILE A 3 11.83 -2.18 -4.37
N PHE A 4 11.74 -3.10 -3.40
CA PHE A 4 10.87 -4.27 -3.46
C PHE A 4 9.40 -3.86 -3.62
N MET A 5 8.95 -2.87 -2.85
CA MET A 5 7.59 -2.35 -2.96
C MET A 5 7.32 -1.70 -4.32
N LYS A 6 8.30 -0.98 -4.90
CA LYS A 6 8.18 -0.42 -6.26
C LYS A 6 8.06 -1.52 -7.31
N ILE A 7 8.90 -2.56 -7.23
CA ILE A 7 8.87 -3.70 -8.15
C ILE A 7 7.53 -4.44 -8.03
N LEU A 8 7.06 -4.69 -6.81
CA LEU A 8 5.77 -5.33 -6.55
C LEU A 8 4.60 -4.51 -7.14
N GLY A 9 4.61 -3.19 -6.95
CA GLY A 9 3.61 -2.30 -7.54
C GLY A 9 3.61 -2.33 -9.07
N ILE A 10 4.79 -2.28 -9.70
CA ILE A 10 4.92 -2.35 -11.16
C ILE A 10 4.45 -3.70 -11.69
N ALA A 11 4.79 -4.81 -11.03
CA ALA A 11 4.33 -6.15 -11.40
C ALA A 11 2.80 -6.27 -11.36
N ILE A 12 2.14 -5.67 -10.36
CA ILE A 12 0.67 -5.65 -10.28
C ILE A 12 0.07 -4.85 -11.44
N LEU A 13 0.65 -3.70 -11.79
CA LEU A 13 0.18 -2.90 -12.94
C LEU A 13 0.32 -3.67 -14.26
N ILE A 14 1.43 -4.38 -14.45
CA ILE A 14 1.64 -5.24 -15.62
C ILE A 14 0.60 -6.37 -15.63
N ALA A 15 0.36 -7.03 -14.50
CA ALA A 15 -0.63 -8.11 -14.41
C ALA A 15 -2.05 -7.63 -14.76
N ILE A 16 -2.44 -6.44 -14.29
CA ILE A 16 -3.72 -5.82 -14.65
C ILE A 16 -3.75 -5.53 -16.16
N GLY A 17 -2.69 -4.96 -16.73
CA GLY A 17 -2.58 -4.71 -18.17
C GLY A 17 -2.69 -5.98 -19.02
N VAL A 18 -2.04 -7.07 -18.59
CA VAL A 18 -2.14 -8.39 -19.23
C VAL A 18 -3.56 -8.94 -19.10
N GLY A 19 -4.19 -8.82 -17.93
CA GLY A 19 -5.58 -9.24 -17.74
C GLY A 19 -6.55 -8.51 -18.66
N PHE A 20 -6.39 -7.19 -18.83
CA PHE A 20 -7.16 -6.41 -19.80
C PHE A 20 -6.87 -6.82 -21.24
N TYR A 21 -5.62 -7.13 -21.58
CA TYR A 21 -5.28 -7.64 -22.91
C TYR A 21 -6.01 -8.95 -23.22
N PHE A 22 -6.02 -9.93 -22.30
CA PHE A 22 -6.78 -11.17 -22.50
C PHE A 22 -8.27 -10.93 -22.62
N ARG A 23 -8.83 -10.03 -21.80
CA ARG A 23 -10.24 -9.65 -21.88
C ARG A 23 -10.63 -9.01 -23.23
N LEU A 24 -9.71 -8.30 -23.88
CA LEU A 24 -9.93 -7.68 -25.19
C LEU A 24 -9.78 -8.66 -26.37
N ASN A 25 -9.12 -9.81 -26.18
CA ASN A 25 -8.90 -10.84 -27.20
C ASN A 25 -9.89 -12.01 -27.05
N ASP A 26 -11.14 -11.73 -26.67
CA ASP A 26 -12.23 -12.70 -26.44
C ASP A 26 -12.01 -13.76 -25.34
N ASP A 27 -10.89 -13.73 -24.61
CA ASP A 27 -10.66 -14.56 -23.41
C ASP A 27 -11.02 -13.81 -22.13
N VAL A 28 -12.32 -13.50 -22.00
CA VAL A 28 -12.89 -12.75 -20.88
C VAL A 28 -12.70 -13.46 -19.55
N LEU A 29 -12.85 -14.79 -19.53
CA LEU A 29 -12.76 -15.59 -18.30
C LEU A 29 -11.34 -15.57 -17.73
N THR A 30 -10.32 -15.76 -18.57
CA THR A 30 -8.93 -15.70 -18.13
C THR A 30 -8.53 -14.28 -17.74
N GLY A 31 -8.98 -13.27 -18.51
CA GLY A 31 -8.76 -11.86 -18.19
C GLY A 31 -9.28 -11.47 -16.81
N ASP A 32 -10.53 -11.83 -16.50
CA ASP A 32 -11.16 -11.51 -15.20
C ASP A 32 -10.50 -12.22 -14.03
N ARG A 33 -10.05 -13.47 -14.23
CA ARG A 33 -9.28 -14.20 -13.21
C ARG A 33 -7.95 -13.50 -12.91
N ILE A 34 -7.23 -13.07 -13.95
CA ILE A 34 -5.96 -12.37 -13.79
C ILE A 34 -6.16 -11.04 -13.07
N ILE A 35 -7.17 -10.26 -13.48
CA ILE A 35 -7.50 -8.98 -12.83
C ILE A 35 -7.90 -9.21 -11.37
N GLY A 36 -8.78 -10.18 -11.10
CA GLY A 36 -9.22 -10.51 -9.75
C GLY A 36 -8.05 -10.91 -8.84
N ILE A 37 -7.15 -11.77 -9.32
CA ILE A 37 -5.95 -12.18 -8.57
C ILE A 37 -5.01 -10.99 -8.34
N ALA A 38 -4.82 -10.13 -9.34
CA ALA A 38 -3.99 -8.93 -9.20
C ALA A 38 -4.55 -7.96 -8.15
N VAL A 39 -5.87 -7.74 -8.15
CA VAL A 39 -6.57 -6.92 -7.16
C VAL A 39 -6.45 -7.53 -5.76
N LEU A 40 -6.70 -8.83 -5.60
CA LEU A 40 -6.54 -9.53 -4.32
C LEU A 40 -5.11 -9.44 -3.80
N THR A 41 -4.13 -9.66 -4.67
CA THR A 41 -2.70 -9.52 -4.36
C THR A 41 -2.38 -8.09 -3.90
N SER A 42 -2.95 -7.08 -4.55
CA SER A 42 -2.77 -5.69 -4.14
C SER A 42 -3.36 -5.41 -2.75
N ALA A 43 -4.54 -5.95 -2.45
CA ALA A 43 -5.22 -5.70 -1.18
C ALA A 43 -4.57 -6.44 -0.02
N PHE A 44 -4.20 -7.72 -0.21
CA PHE A 44 -3.72 -8.58 0.87
C PHE A 44 -2.20 -8.65 0.99
N ILE A 45 -1.44 -8.34 -0.07
CA ILE A 45 0.02 -8.39 -0.05
C ILE A 45 0.61 -6.99 -0.14
N LEU A 46 0.23 -6.20 -1.15
CA LEU A 46 0.81 -4.86 -1.34
C LEU A 46 0.47 -3.93 -0.16
N MET A 47 -0.79 -3.91 0.33
CA MET A 47 -1.15 -3.02 1.46
C MET A 47 -0.42 -3.36 2.76
N PRO A 48 -0.38 -4.61 3.27
CA PRO A 48 0.35 -4.90 4.51
C PRO A 48 1.85 -4.63 4.38
N VAL A 49 2.46 -4.96 3.24
CA VAL A 49 3.87 -4.66 2.97
C VAL A 49 4.11 -3.15 2.93
N PHE A 50 3.20 -2.39 2.31
CA PHE A 50 3.25 -0.93 2.28
C PHE A 50 3.23 -0.33 3.69
N LEU A 51 2.27 -0.76 4.51
CA LEU A 51 2.14 -0.32 5.90
C LEU A 51 3.39 -0.67 6.69
N TYR A 52 3.89 -1.89 6.60
CA TYR A 52 5.11 -2.31 7.32
C TYR A 52 6.31 -1.43 6.97
N VAL A 53 6.57 -1.20 5.69
CA VAL A 53 7.72 -0.38 5.25
C VAL A 53 7.56 1.08 5.64
N ARG A 54 6.33 1.63 5.59
CA ARG A 54 6.06 3.03 5.93
C ARG A 54 6.04 3.29 7.44
N TRP A 55 5.63 2.29 8.21
CA TRP A 55 5.58 2.38 9.67
C TRP A 55 6.96 2.14 10.30
N LYS A 56 7.92 1.58 9.57
CA LYS A 56 9.27 1.34 10.10
C LYS A 56 9.90 2.62 10.67
N GLY A 57 9.96 2.71 12.00
CA GLY A 57 10.52 3.84 12.75
C GLY A 57 9.51 4.82 13.37
N LYS A 58 8.20 4.63 13.15
CA LYS A 58 7.14 5.45 13.77
C LYS A 58 6.57 4.73 14.99
N ARG A 59 6.59 5.37 16.17
CA ARG A 59 5.95 4.83 17.37
C ARG A 59 4.54 5.41 17.46
N LEU A 60 3.54 4.56 17.69
CA LEU A 60 2.14 5.00 17.92
C LEU A 60 2.03 6.06 19.02
N LYS A 61 2.86 5.91 20.06
CA LYS A 61 2.91 6.82 21.20
C LYS A 61 3.26 8.26 20.81
N ASP A 62 4.05 8.46 19.75
CA ASP A 62 4.41 9.80 19.27
C ASP A 62 3.23 10.50 18.56
N TYR A 63 2.16 9.77 18.24
CA TYR A 63 0.95 10.27 17.56
C TYR A 63 -0.31 10.20 18.44
N THR A 64 -0.18 9.78 19.70
CA THR A 64 -1.29 9.75 20.66
C THR A 64 -1.39 11.09 21.36
N LEU A 65 -2.59 11.63 21.55
CA LEU A 65 -2.86 12.82 22.38
C LEU A 65 -2.71 12.49 23.88
N SER A 66 -1.50 12.13 24.29
CA SER A 66 -1.16 11.98 25.71
C SER A 66 -0.91 13.37 26.33
N GLU A 67 -1.07 13.47 27.65
CA GLU A 67 -0.75 14.72 28.37
C GLU A 67 0.69 15.20 28.11
N GLU A 68 1.65 14.27 27.99
CA GLU A 68 3.04 14.57 27.67
C GLU A 68 3.19 15.20 26.27
N ASN A 69 2.49 14.65 25.27
CA ASN A 69 2.53 15.18 23.90
C ASN A 69 1.77 16.51 23.77
N LEU A 70 0.64 16.66 24.46
CA LEU A 70 -0.11 17.91 24.56
C LEU A 70 0.72 19.02 25.20
N LYS A 71 1.46 18.70 26.27
CA LYS A 71 2.40 19.63 26.92
C LYS A 71 3.53 20.02 25.96
N LYS A 72 4.14 19.06 25.26
CA LYS A 72 5.16 19.31 24.22
C LYS A 72 4.65 20.19 23.08
N MET A 73 3.38 20.06 22.66
CA MET A 73 2.78 20.90 21.62
C MET A 73 2.53 22.32 22.11
N ARG A 74 2.07 22.48 23.36
CA ARG A 74 1.86 23.79 23.99
C ARG A 74 3.17 24.53 24.21
N ASP A 75 4.22 23.84 24.64
CA ASP A 75 5.54 24.44 24.88
C ASP A 75 6.29 24.75 23.57
N LYS A 76 5.90 24.13 22.44
CA LYS A 76 6.41 24.43 21.08
C LYS A 76 5.61 25.50 20.34
N GLY A 77 4.43 25.89 20.82
CA GLY A 77 3.54 26.85 20.18
C GLY A 77 3.61 28.26 20.77
N ILE A 78 4.65 28.54 21.54
CA ILE A 78 4.93 29.85 22.13
C ILE A 78 6.30 30.27 21.57
N ASP A 79 6.25 30.89 20.40
CA ASP A 79 7.26 31.83 19.90
C ASP A 79 6.65 33.24 20.02
#